data_AF-A0A9X1KZ31-F1
#
_entry.id   AF-A0A9X1KZ31-F1
#
_cell.length_a   1.000
_cell.length_b   1.000
_cell.length_c   1.000
_cell.angle_alpha   90.00
_cell.angle_beta   90.00
_cell.angle_gamma   90.00
#
_symmetry.space_group_name_H-M   'P 1'
#
loop_
_entity.id
_entity.type
_entity.pdbx_description
1 polymer ?
#
loop_
_entity_poly.entity_id
_entity_poly.type
_entity_poly.pdbx_seq_one_letter_code
_entity_poly.pdbx_strand_id
1 'polypeptide(L)'
;MKYFLATLFILGIFRLSIAQENPNPVFVFPERPDWNLIYEGDTLAFQLSVTDTLNRAYRIGYLTDEQIDIQLDSTGNFLWSPSFDLVDRLNPYKNFSIILEALFEDGEKLRREINFSVFHVNRPPLVEELPVFYVRQGMNNDVALNQMNQILDPDGDPIVFKPVLSEMPEGASLSEIGVFSWKPSRNQFRDMRDEPLKVPFIVQDQPFKSEATGVLYISPTQMDLPPEIVMVPNDSVITVKEDEFMNLNFYLTDPNGDDDIREVDFVANDPRIEKHLFQRNTATQWEFKWMPGYDFVELENGTREVEFTFFVLDESNRRTERRLLVKVEDTENLDEKDQRLFQKYKAMLIETMNLIAHLDETQNTLNKELRKAKKGTKNRAIMNASLGALTGVGPVFLEDPSKDYVTGIGGTAVLTMGTLEATDVIGRSKEDILSKMKLSIDLRNQLQTEGDQFARKYALKSRRRDSEFFTDIDKLKKQLNNKQLILLELDAAWENPKKPSDANIRKAFPDYNNEGFE
;
A
#
# COMPACT_ATOMS: atom_id res chain seq x y z
N MET A 1 -45.78 101.09 -67.75
CA MET A 1 -45.56 102.56 -67.82
C MET A 1 -44.11 102.78 -68.27
N LYS A 2 -43.88 103.46 -69.40
CA LYS A 2 -42.60 104.07 -69.88
C LYS A 2 -41.34 103.16 -69.88
N TYR A 3 -40.85 102.72 -71.06
CA TYR A 3 -39.72 103.35 -71.82
C TYR A 3 -38.33 103.13 -71.19
N PHE A 4 -37.23 102.86 -71.90
CA PHE A 4 -36.96 102.52 -73.31
C PHE A 4 -35.51 101.99 -73.42
N LEU A 5 -35.22 101.27 -74.51
CA LEU A 5 -33.92 100.85 -75.07
C LEU A 5 -32.60 101.43 -74.50
N ALA A 6 -31.62 100.55 -74.24
CA ALA A 6 -30.19 100.81 -74.51
C ALA A 6 -29.38 99.49 -74.52
N THR A 7 -29.17 98.90 -75.70
CA THR A 7 -28.21 97.81 -75.91
C THR A 7 -26.78 98.38 -75.92
N LEU A 8 -25.93 97.97 -74.98
CA LEU A 8 -24.50 98.26 -75.02
C LEU A 8 -23.69 96.95 -75.00
N PHE A 9 -22.90 96.75 -76.04
CA PHE A 9 -22.08 95.55 -76.24
C PHE A 9 -20.79 95.68 -75.41
N ILE A 10 -20.75 95.14 -74.19
CA ILE A 10 -19.54 95.15 -73.36
C ILE A 10 -18.70 93.92 -73.69
N LEU A 11 -17.70 94.11 -74.56
CA LEU A 11 -16.66 93.13 -74.83
C LEU A 11 -15.66 93.09 -73.65
N GLY A 12 -16.06 92.44 -72.57
CA GLY A 12 -15.28 92.32 -71.33
C GLY A 12 -14.14 91.31 -71.47
N ILE A 13 -12.92 91.83 -71.55
CA ILE A 13 -11.65 91.09 -71.70
C ILE A 13 -11.59 89.86 -70.77
N PHE A 14 -11.66 88.66 -71.36
CA PHE A 14 -11.10 87.47 -70.71
C PHE A 14 -9.60 87.67 -70.58
N ARG A 15 -9.11 87.87 -69.35
CA ARG A 15 -7.72 87.53 -69.06
C ARG A 15 -7.63 86.01 -69.07
N LEU A 16 -7.22 85.44 -70.20
CA LEU A 16 -6.49 84.18 -70.13
C LEU A 16 -5.26 84.45 -69.25
N SER A 17 -5.25 83.88 -68.05
CA SER A 17 -3.99 83.49 -67.44
C SER A 17 -3.42 82.40 -68.34
N ILE A 18 -2.68 82.82 -69.37
CA ILE A 18 -1.72 81.94 -70.04
C ILE A 18 -0.80 81.49 -68.91
N ALA A 19 -0.96 80.23 -68.52
CA ALA A 19 0.05 79.57 -67.70
C ALA A 19 1.36 79.73 -68.48
N GLN A 20 2.32 80.40 -67.87
CA GLN A 20 3.63 80.55 -68.45
C GLN A 20 4.25 79.15 -68.45
N GLU A 21 4.12 78.43 -69.57
CA GLU A 21 4.74 77.12 -69.75
C GLU A 21 6.22 77.30 -69.44
N ASN A 22 6.68 76.62 -68.38
CA ASN A 22 8.10 76.60 -68.07
C ASN A 22 8.79 75.96 -69.28
N PRO A 23 9.75 76.65 -69.93
CA PRO A 23 10.47 76.10 -71.08
C PRO A 23 11.44 74.97 -70.68
N ASN A 24 11.48 74.60 -69.40
CA ASN A 24 12.36 73.59 -68.83
C ASN A 24 11.59 72.27 -68.70
N PRO A 25 12.22 71.11 -68.99
CA PRO A 25 11.57 69.82 -68.88
C PRO A 25 11.19 69.46 -67.44
N VAL A 26 10.06 68.76 -67.25
CA VAL A 26 9.54 68.39 -65.92
C VAL A 26 9.08 66.94 -65.90
N PHE A 27 9.44 66.21 -64.84
CA PHE A 27 8.90 64.86 -64.55
C PHE A 27 7.41 64.91 -64.20
N VAL A 28 6.62 64.07 -64.88
CA VAL A 28 5.21 63.79 -64.57
C VAL A 28 5.14 62.54 -63.69
N PHE A 29 4.31 62.60 -62.65
CA PHE A 29 4.08 61.53 -61.67
C PHE A 29 2.59 61.15 -61.60
N PRO A 30 2.23 60.01 -60.99
CA PRO A 30 0.83 59.65 -60.78
C PRO A 30 0.05 60.74 -60.04
N GLU A 31 -1.17 61.04 -60.51
CA GLU A 31 -2.06 62.05 -59.89
C GLU A 31 -2.81 61.53 -58.65
N ARG A 32 -2.60 60.27 -58.26
CA ARG A 32 -3.26 59.67 -57.09
C ARG A 32 -2.67 60.26 -55.79
N PRO A 33 -3.48 60.57 -54.77
CA PRO A 33 -2.94 60.82 -53.43
C PRO A 33 -2.17 59.59 -52.95
N ASP A 34 -1.13 59.83 -52.16
CA ASP A 34 -0.33 58.80 -51.48
C ASP A 34 0.28 57.73 -52.43
N TRP A 35 0.53 58.06 -53.70
CA TRP A 35 1.17 57.16 -54.68
C TRP A 35 2.60 56.74 -54.29
N ASN A 36 3.21 57.45 -53.35
CA ASN A 36 4.53 57.20 -52.79
C ASN A 36 4.48 56.48 -51.43
N LEU A 37 3.30 56.06 -50.97
CA LEU A 37 3.10 55.20 -49.80
C LEU A 37 3.01 53.74 -50.25
N ILE A 38 3.79 52.87 -49.62
CA ILE A 38 3.87 51.43 -49.95
C ILE A 38 3.94 50.63 -48.65
N TYR A 39 3.43 49.41 -48.66
CA TYR A 39 3.60 48.44 -47.57
C TYR A 39 4.66 47.40 -47.95
N GLU A 40 5.33 46.79 -46.98
CA GLU A 40 6.24 45.67 -47.26
C GLU A 40 5.50 44.50 -47.93
N GLY A 41 6.12 43.91 -48.96
CA GLY A 41 5.51 42.89 -49.81
C GLY A 41 4.57 43.42 -50.91
N ASP A 42 4.07 44.65 -50.81
CA ASP A 42 3.22 45.25 -51.85
C ASP A 42 4.06 45.75 -53.04
N THR A 43 3.53 45.57 -54.25
CA THR A 43 4.20 45.98 -55.49
C THR A 43 3.69 47.34 -55.96
N LEU A 44 4.55 48.37 -55.92
CA LEU A 44 4.31 49.65 -56.57
C LEU A 44 4.74 49.59 -58.04
N ALA A 45 3.81 49.88 -58.95
CA ALA A 45 4.07 49.99 -60.38
C ALA A 45 3.46 51.27 -60.97
N PHE A 46 4.26 52.07 -61.70
CA PHE A 46 3.77 53.24 -62.43
C PHE A 46 4.70 53.62 -63.60
N GLN A 47 4.20 54.45 -64.51
CA GLN A 47 4.99 54.95 -65.65
C GLN A 47 5.42 56.40 -65.40
N LEU A 48 6.74 56.62 -65.46
CA LEU A 48 7.39 57.92 -65.49
C LEU A 48 7.40 58.48 -66.91
N SER A 49 7.10 59.76 -67.04
CA SER A 49 7.31 60.50 -68.29
C SER A 49 7.87 61.88 -68.00
N VAL A 50 8.60 62.43 -68.97
CA VAL A 50 9.14 63.79 -68.90
C VAL A 50 8.48 64.63 -69.98
N THR A 51 7.82 65.72 -69.57
CA THR A 51 7.28 66.71 -70.50
C THR A 51 8.41 67.66 -70.89
N ASP A 52 8.81 67.62 -72.15
CA ASP A 52 9.80 68.52 -72.75
C ASP A 52 9.18 69.28 -73.92
N THR A 53 9.24 70.61 -73.90
CA THR A 53 8.67 71.46 -74.97
C THR A 53 9.42 71.35 -76.29
N LEU A 54 10.66 70.85 -76.25
CA LEU A 54 11.50 70.61 -77.42
C LEU A 54 11.37 69.18 -77.97
N ASN A 55 10.58 68.31 -77.32
CA ASN A 55 10.34 66.91 -77.70
C ASN A 55 11.63 66.11 -77.97
N ARG A 56 12.69 66.35 -77.18
CA ARG A 56 13.97 65.64 -77.26
C ARG A 56 13.81 64.20 -76.75
N ALA A 57 14.56 63.27 -77.34
CA ALA A 57 14.68 61.93 -76.78
C ALA A 57 15.46 61.98 -75.46
N TYR A 58 15.04 61.15 -74.50
CA TYR A 58 15.66 61.05 -73.19
C TYR A 58 15.78 59.59 -72.74
N ARG A 59 16.64 59.35 -71.75
CA ARG A 59 16.73 58.08 -71.01
C ARG A 59 16.56 58.37 -69.54
N ILE A 60 15.69 57.63 -68.87
CA ILE A 60 15.51 57.71 -67.41
C ILE A 60 16.44 56.70 -66.74
N GLY A 61 17.05 57.12 -65.63
CA GLY A 61 17.67 56.26 -64.63
C GLY A 61 17.37 56.79 -63.22
N TYR A 62 17.87 56.10 -62.20
CA TYR A 62 17.78 56.52 -60.82
C TYR A 62 19.14 56.44 -60.13
N LEU A 63 19.30 57.24 -59.09
CA LEU A 63 20.43 57.21 -58.15
C LEU A 63 19.82 57.06 -56.75
N THR A 64 20.42 56.18 -55.94
CA THR A 64 20.05 55.97 -54.54
C THR A 64 21.29 55.60 -53.76
N ASP A 65 21.36 56.02 -52.50
CA ASP A 65 22.45 55.72 -51.58
C ASP A 65 22.20 54.42 -50.80
N GLU A 66 21.00 53.83 -50.92
CA GLU A 66 20.61 52.58 -50.23
C GLU A 66 20.47 51.41 -51.22
N GLN A 67 20.77 50.19 -50.78
CA GLN A 67 20.61 48.99 -51.61
C GLN A 67 19.14 48.55 -51.65
N ILE A 68 18.39 49.07 -52.63
CA ILE A 68 16.98 48.74 -52.88
C ILE A 68 16.78 48.19 -54.30
N ASP A 69 16.05 47.09 -54.41
CA ASP A 69 15.79 46.39 -55.69
C ASP A 69 14.64 47.05 -56.47
N ILE A 70 14.92 48.27 -56.97
CA ILE A 70 14.02 49.01 -57.87
C ILE A 70 14.31 48.60 -59.31
N GLN A 71 13.27 48.18 -60.03
CA GLN A 71 13.34 47.92 -61.46
C GLN A 71 12.79 49.15 -62.21
N LEU A 72 13.67 49.87 -62.91
CA LEU A 72 13.29 51.00 -63.75
C LEU A 72 13.83 50.78 -65.17
N ASP A 73 12.93 50.67 -66.15
CA ASP A 73 13.33 50.55 -67.55
C ASP A 73 13.54 51.91 -68.23
N SER A 74 14.23 51.89 -69.39
CA SER A 74 14.52 53.10 -70.16
C SER A 74 13.29 53.76 -70.79
N THR A 75 12.13 53.10 -70.77
CA THR A 75 10.83 53.65 -71.20
C THR A 75 10.02 54.24 -70.05
N GLY A 76 10.58 54.25 -68.84
CA GLY A 76 10.00 54.87 -67.66
C GLY A 76 9.08 53.97 -66.85
N ASN A 77 8.97 52.67 -67.13
CA ASN A 77 8.20 51.78 -66.27
C ASN A 77 8.99 51.54 -64.97
N PHE A 78 8.45 52.05 -63.86
CA PHE A 78 8.94 51.86 -62.51
C PHE A 78 8.18 50.69 -61.87
N LEU A 79 8.92 49.75 -61.30
CA LEU A 79 8.43 48.62 -60.53
C LEU A 79 9.28 48.45 -59.28
N TRP A 80 8.66 48.38 -58.12
CA TRP A 80 9.33 48.12 -56.85
C TRP A 80 8.45 47.31 -55.92
N SER A 81 9.03 46.29 -55.28
CA SER A 81 8.40 45.51 -54.22
C SER A 81 9.34 45.53 -53.01
N PRO A 82 9.06 46.34 -51.98
CA PRO A 82 9.85 46.34 -50.74
C PRO A 82 9.87 44.95 -50.09
N SER A 83 11.04 44.48 -49.68
CA SER A 83 11.18 43.27 -48.85
C SER A 83 10.64 43.50 -47.43
N PHE A 84 10.21 42.44 -46.75
CA PHE A 84 9.78 42.48 -45.34
C PHE A 84 10.90 42.76 -44.32
N ASP A 85 12.16 42.80 -44.79
CA ASP A 85 13.32 43.11 -43.96
C ASP A 85 13.77 44.58 -44.12
N LEU A 86 12.94 45.44 -44.74
CA LEU A 86 13.33 46.79 -45.16
C LEU A 86 12.98 47.86 -44.10
N VAL A 87 11.94 47.62 -43.31
CA VAL A 87 11.41 48.47 -42.24
C VAL A 87 11.44 47.70 -40.93
N ASP A 88 12.10 48.26 -39.92
CA ASP A 88 12.15 47.68 -38.57
C ASP A 88 10.78 47.80 -37.88
N ARG A 89 10.26 46.71 -37.30
CA ARG A 89 9.05 46.67 -36.47
C ARG A 89 8.96 47.77 -35.40
N LEU A 90 10.09 48.23 -34.86
CA LEU A 90 10.13 49.32 -33.85
C LEU A 90 9.87 50.71 -34.46
N ASN A 91 10.04 50.85 -35.78
CA ASN A 91 9.90 52.07 -36.55
C ASN A 91 8.93 51.80 -37.71
N PRO A 92 7.60 51.85 -37.50
CA PRO A 92 6.59 51.27 -38.40
C PRO A 92 6.51 51.88 -39.80
N TYR A 93 7.31 52.91 -40.08
CA TYR A 93 7.58 53.38 -41.43
C TYR A 93 9.04 53.84 -41.56
N LYS A 94 9.61 53.67 -42.75
CA LYS A 94 10.90 54.24 -43.15
C LYS A 94 10.77 55.01 -44.45
N ASN A 95 11.42 56.17 -44.53
CA ASN A 95 11.43 57.00 -45.72
C ASN A 95 12.67 56.71 -46.57
N PHE A 96 12.48 56.48 -47.87
CA PHE A 96 13.53 56.23 -48.86
C PHE A 96 13.55 57.38 -49.87
N SER A 97 14.69 58.08 -49.97
CA SER A 97 14.90 59.07 -51.02
C SER A 97 15.57 58.41 -52.23
N ILE A 98 15.01 58.65 -53.42
CA ILE A 98 15.67 58.36 -54.69
C ILE A 98 15.75 59.63 -55.53
N ILE A 99 16.84 59.78 -56.28
CA ILE A 99 17.01 60.85 -57.25
C ILE A 99 16.82 60.25 -58.64
N LEU A 100 15.68 60.55 -59.28
CA LEU A 100 15.52 60.25 -60.70
C LEU A 100 16.39 61.20 -61.52
N GLU A 101 17.07 60.66 -62.53
CA GLU A 101 17.82 61.43 -63.53
C GLU A 101 17.30 61.10 -64.93
N ALA A 102 16.87 62.12 -65.67
CA ALA A 102 16.61 62.03 -67.09
C ALA A 102 17.76 62.69 -67.86
N LEU A 103 18.42 61.91 -68.71
CA LEU A 103 19.51 62.34 -69.58
C LEU A 103 18.98 62.55 -71.00
N PHE A 104 19.11 63.77 -71.52
CA PHE A 104 18.74 64.14 -72.88
C PHE A 104 19.90 63.94 -73.87
N GLU A 105 19.61 63.87 -75.18
CA GLU A 105 20.62 63.65 -76.24
C GLU A 105 21.71 64.75 -76.32
N ASP A 106 21.39 65.96 -75.87
CA ASP A 106 22.31 67.10 -75.78
C ASP A 106 23.24 67.06 -74.55
N GLY A 107 23.03 66.09 -73.66
CA GLY A 107 23.78 65.94 -72.40
C GLY A 107 23.18 66.72 -71.22
N GLU A 108 22.06 67.43 -71.39
CA GLU A 108 21.34 68.01 -70.26
C GLU A 108 20.82 66.91 -69.33
N LYS A 109 20.82 67.20 -68.02
CA LYS A 109 20.38 66.29 -66.96
C LYS A 109 19.29 66.96 -66.14
N LEU A 110 18.07 66.44 -66.21
CA LEU A 110 17.00 66.80 -65.28
C LEU A 110 17.05 65.83 -64.09
N ARG A 111 17.10 66.36 -62.87
CA ARG A 111 17.08 65.57 -61.63
C ARG A 111 15.89 65.93 -60.77
N ARG A 112 15.27 64.93 -60.15
CA ARG A 112 14.19 65.13 -59.17
C ARG A 112 14.25 64.09 -58.07
N GLU A 113 14.28 64.58 -56.84
CA GLU A 113 14.21 63.76 -55.63
C GLU A 113 12.76 63.34 -55.35
N ILE A 114 12.56 62.09 -54.96
CA ILE A 114 11.29 61.49 -54.56
C ILE A 114 11.50 60.77 -53.23
N ASN A 115 10.64 61.04 -52.26
CA ASN A 115 10.59 60.31 -51.01
C ASN A 115 9.44 59.31 -51.03
N PHE A 116 9.75 58.02 -50.89
CA PHE A 116 8.77 56.97 -50.63
C PHE A 116 8.67 56.70 -49.14
N SER A 117 7.48 56.44 -48.63
CA SER A 117 7.24 55.99 -47.26
C SER A 117 6.82 54.53 -47.29
N VAL A 118 7.72 53.63 -46.87
CA VAL A 118 7.43 52.21 -46.75
C VAL A 118 6.97 51.92 -45.33
N PHE A 119 5.85 51.21 -45.17
CA PHE A 119 5.26 50.80 -43.90
C PHE A 119 5.49 49.32 -43.64
N HIS A 120 5.83 48.98 -42.39
CA HIS A 120 6.06 47.60 -41.97
C HIS A 120 4.77 46.75 -42.05
N VAL A 121 4.91 45.48 -42.43
CA VAL A 121 3.82 44.50 -42.46
C VAL A 121 4.21 43.23 -41.70
N ASN A 122 3.55 43.00 -40.56
CA ASN A 122 3.73 41.79 -39.76
C ASN A 122 3.24 40.54 -40.51
N ARG A 123 4.06 39.49 -40.49
CA ARG A 123 3.79 38.17 -41.03
C ARG A 123 3.33 37.24 -39.89
N PRO A 124 2.38 36.32 -40.12
CA PRO A 124 2.00 35.36 -39.10
C PRO A 124 3.15 34.40 -38.78
N PRO A 125 3.17 33.82 -37.55
CA PRO A 125 4.19 32.85 -37.17
C PRO A 125 4.14 31.61 -38.07
N LEU A 126 5.31 31.05 -38.38
CA LEU A 126 5.45 29.85 -39.19
C LEU A 126 5.54 28.61 -38.28
N VAL A 127 4.76 27.58 -38.62
CA VAL A 127 4.86 26.24 -38.02
C VAL A 127 5.08 25.22 -39.12
N GLU A 128 6.29 24.67 -39.18
CA GLU A 128 6.65 23.56 -40.07
C GLU A 128 6.19 22.20 -39.48
N GLU A 129 6.40 21.12 -40.24
CA GLU A 129 6.07 19.76 -39.79
C GLU A 129 6.94 19.35 -38.59
N LEU A 130 6.29 19.14 -37.44
CA LEU A 130 6.98 18.73 -36.21
C LEU A 130 7.38 17.25 -36.26
N PRO A 131 8.55 16.89 -35.68
CA PRO A 131 8.93 15.49 -35.51
C PRO A 131 7.95 14.77 -34.57
N VAL A 132 7.76 13.47 -34.80
CA VAL A 132 6.95 12.61 -33.92
C VAL A 132 7.57 12.56 -32.53
N PHE A 133 6.78 12.89 -31.51
CA PHE A 133 7.16 12.81 -30.11
C PHE A 133 6.84 11.44 -29.52
N TYR A 134 7.79 10.87 -28.77
CA TYR A 134 7.67 9.55 -28.17
C TYR A 134 7.36 9.63 -26.67
N VAL A 135 6.25 9.01 -26.26
CA VAL A 135 5.79 8.98 -24.86
C VAL A 135 5.96 7.61 -24.21
N ARG A 136 5.99 7.60 -22.87
CA ARG A 136 6.02 6.42 -22.00
C ARG A 136 4.70 6.29 -21.24
N GLN A 137 4.21 5.07 -21.04
CA GLN A 137 2.98 4.85 -20.28
C GLN A 137 3.18 5.26 -18.82
N GLY A 138 2.18 5.91 -18.20
CA GLY A 138 2.16 6.10 -16.74
C GLY A 138 3.24 7.03 -16.16
N MET A 139 4.11 7.61 -16.99
CA MET A 139 5.12 8.62 -16.63
C MET A 139 4.70 10.01 -17.14
N ASN A 140 5.29 11.08 -16.60
CA ASN A 140 5.14 12.41 -17.17
C ASN A 140 6.05 12.56 -18.40
N ASN A 141 5.52 13.06 -19.50
CA ASN A 141 6.25 13.27 -20.76
C ASN A 141 6.15 14.75 -21.14
N ASP A 142 7.29 15.42 -21.22
CA ASP A 142 7.37 16.88 -21.39
C ASP A 142 8.10 17.25 -22.70
N VAL A 143 7.57 18.24 -23.43
CA VAL A 143 8.12 18.74 -24.70
C VAL A 143 8.17 20.26 -24.69
N ALA A 144 9.34 20.84 -24.95
CA ALA A 144 9.53 22.28 -25.13
C ALA A 144 9.41 22.66 -26.62
N LEU A 145 8.20 22.98 -27.08
CA LEU A 145 7.92 23.38 -28.47
C LEU A 145 8.63 24.70 -28.83
N ASN A 146 8.82 25.60 -27.86
CA ASN A 146 9.56 26.86 -28.03
C ASN A 146 11.07 26.71 -28.26
N GLN A 147 11.62 25.49 -28.16
CA GLN A 147 13.02 25.18 -28.48
C GLN A 147 13.16 24.49 -29.86
N MET A 148 12.05 24.29 -30.58
CA MET A 148 12.05 23.67 -31.89
C MET A 148 12.25 24.72 -33.00
N ASN A 149 13.22 24.48 -33.89
CA ASN A 149 13.50 25.37 -35.02
C ASN A 149 12.33 25.43 -36.04
N GLN A 150 11.38 24.51 -35.96
CA GLN A 150 10.18 24.41 -36.79
C GLN A 150 9.11 25.44 -36.45
N ILE A 151 9.23 26.14 -35.31
CA ILE A 151 8.25 27.12 -34.84
C ILE A 151 8.99 28.45 -34.67
N LEU A 152 8.80 29.34 -35.64
CA LEU A 152 9.50 30.62 -35.69
C LEU A 152 8.58 31.73 -36.16
N ASP A 153 8.82 32.92 -35.65
CA ASP A 153 8.20 34.13 -36.18
C ASP A 153 9.14 34.77 -37.22
N PRO A 154 8.68 35.01 -38.47
CA PRO A 154 9.53 35.59 -39.52
C PRO A 154 10.07 37.00 -39.19
N ASP A 155 9.34 37.78 -38.38
CA ASP A 155 9.71 39.16 -37.98
C ASP A 155 10.41 39.21 -36.61
N GLY A 156 10.59 38.03 -35.98
CA GLY A 156 11.26 37.86 -34.69
C GLY A 156 10.42 38.32 -33.51
N ASP A 157 9.09 38.34 -33.63
CA ASP A 157 8.16 38.69 -32.56
C ASP A 157 8.02 37.55 -31.52
N PRO A 158 7.81 37.87 -30.23
CA PRO A 158 7.55 36.85 -29.20
C PRO A 158 6.28 36.06 -29.47
N ILE A 159 6.42 34.73 -29.56
CA ILE A 159 5.29 33.81 -29.75
C ILE A 159 4.69 33.30 -28.44
N VAL A 160 3.39 33.07 -28.45
CA VAL A 160 2.58 32.50 -27.36
C VAL A 160 1.82 31.29 -27.86
N PHE A 161 1.81 30.21 -27.07
CA PHE A 161 1.15 28.95 -27.41
C PHE A 161 -0.23 28.86 -26.76
N LYS A 162 -1.23 28.35 -27.49
CA LYS A 162 -2.60 28.14 -27.01
C LYS A 162 -3.07 26.70 -27.30
N PRO A 163 -3.60 25.96 -26.31
CA PRO A 163 -4.18 24.64 -26.54
C PRO A 163 -5.54 24.71 -27.25
N VAL A 164 -5.78 23.79 -28.18
CA VAL A 164 -7.12 23.49 -28.69
C VAL A 164 -7.81 22.54 -27.70
N LEU A 165 -8.42 23.11 -26.64
CA LEU A 165 -8.92 22.34 -25.49
C LEU A 165 -9.90 21.19 -25.83
N SER A 166 -10.61 21.26 -26.95
CA SER A 166 -11.50 20.19 -27.42
C SER A 166 -10.78 18.96 -27.99
N GLU A 167 -9.51 19.09 -28.36
CA GLU A 167 -8.69 18.05 -29.00
C GLU A 167 -7.44 17.69 -28.17
N MET A 168 -7.26 18.33 -27.01
CA MET A 168 -6.24 17.95 -26.04
C MET A 168 -6.59 16.60 -25.39
N PRO A 169 -5.65 15.64 -25.30
CA PRO A 169 -5.90 14.38 -24.62
C PRO A 169 -6.09 14.60 -23.11
N GLU A 170 -6.93 13.78 -22.49
CA GLU A 170 -7.18 13.85 -21.05
C GLU A 170 -5.87 13.74 -20.24
N GLY A 171 -5.70 14.64 -19.27
CA GLY A 171 -4.50 14.75 -18.45
C GLY A 171 -3.32 15.51 -19.11
N ALA A 172 -3.46 16.00 -20.34
CA ALA A 172 -2.44 16.84 -20.97
C ALA A 172 -2.62 18.33 -20.66
N SER A 173 -1.53 19.08 -20.76
CA SER A 173 -1.51 20.53 -20.66
C SER A 173 -0.52 21.12 -21.67
N LEU A 174 -0.81 22.33 -22.14
CA LEU A 174 0.11 23.15 -22.93
C LEU A 174 0.19 24.52 -22.26
N SER A 175 1.39 24.92 -21.89
CA SER A 175 1.66 26.24 -21.31
C SER A 175 1.86 27.30 -22.39
N GLU A 176 1.62 28.57 -22.04
CA GLU A 176 1.80 29.73 -22.94
C GLU A 176 3.22 29.85 -23.50
N ILE A 177 4.22 29.34 -22.77
CA ILE A 177 5.63 29.28 -23.17
C ILE A 177 5.96 28.10 -24.10
N GLY A 178 4.98 27.28 -24.50
CA GLY A 178 5.17 26.16 -25.41
C GLY A 178 5.67 24.86 -24.77
N VAL A 179 5.62 24.71 -23.44
CA VAL A 179 5.84 23.40 -22.80
C VAL A 179 4.54 22.61 -22.81
N PHE A 180 4.50 21.53 -23.58
CA PHE A 180 3.47 20.49 -23.54
C PHE A 180 3.86 19.44 -22.50
N SER A 181 2.91 19.01 -21.66
CA SER A 181 3.13 18.02 -20.60
C SER A 181 1.97 17.03 -20.55
N TRP A 182 2.25 15.73 -20.58
CA TRP A 182 1.23 14.69 -20.56
C TRP A 182 1.66 13.39 -19.88
N LYS A 183 0.73 12.85 -19.07
CA LYS A 183 0.81 11.52 -18.46
C LYS A 183 -0.26 10.59 -19.07
N PRO A 184 0.05 9.82 -20.13
CA PRO A 184 -0.93 8.96 -20.78
C PRO A 184 -1.36 7.80 -19.87
N SER A 185 -2.67 7.57 -19.79
CA SER A 185 -3.26 6.37 -19.19
C SER A 185 -3.03 5.13 -20.06
N ARG A 186 -3.21 3.93 -19.49
CA ARG A 186 -3.05 2.65 -20.21
C ARG A 186 -3.91 2.56 -21.48
N ASN A 187 -5.16 3.02 -21.43
CA ASN A 187 -6.04 3.01 -22.61
C ASN A 187 -5.50 3.94 -23.69
N GLN A 188 -5.27 5.22 -23.37
CA GLN A 188 -4.70 6.19 -24.32
C GLN A 188 -3.38 5.70 -24.92
N PHE A 189 -2.51 5.09 -24.12
CA PHE A 189 -1.23 4.56 -24.58
C PHE A 189 -1.38 3.38 -25.55
N ARG A 190 -2.29 2.45 -25.25
CA ARG A 190 -2.61 1.33 -26.15
C ARG A 190 -3.23 1.83 -27.46
N ASP A 191 -4.16 2.78 -27.38
CA ASP A 191 -4.89 3.28 -28.54
C ASP A 191 -3.95 4.05 -29.51
N MET A 192 -2.82 4.58 -29.04
CA MET A 192 -1.74 5.15 -29.86
C MET A 192 -0.80 4.12 -30.52
N ARG A 193 -0.93 2.81 -30.24
CA ARG A 193 -0.10 1.79 -30.90
C ARG A 193 -0.48 1.58 -32.37
N ASP A 194 -1.74 1.83 -32.71
CA ASP A 194 -2.27 1.63 -34.07
C ASP A 194 -2.07 2.87 -34.97
N GLU A 195 -2.35 4.08 -34.45
CA GLU A 195 -2.13 5.35 -35.16
C GLU A 195 -1.53 6.43 -34.22
N PRO A 196 -0.58 7.26 -34.71
CA PRO A 196 -0.07 8.41 -33.95
C PRO A 196 -1.19 9.39 -33.57
N LEU A 197 -1.25 9.76 -32.29
CA LEU A 197 -2.16 10.79 -31.80
C LEU A 197 -1.75 12.16 -32.37
N LYS A 198 -2.73 12.91 -32.88
CA LYS A 198 -2.55 14.24 -33.45
C LYS A 198 -3.15 15.26 -32.49
N VAL A 199 -2.33 16.16 -31.97
CA VAL A 199 -2.77 17.21 -31.04
C VAL A 199 -2.54 18.58 -31.70
N PRO A 200 -3.59 19.26 -32.18
CA PRO A 200 -3.44 20.59 -32.73
C PRO A 200 -3.25 21.64 -31.63
N PHE A 201 -2.46 22.65 -31.94
CA PHE A 201 -2.24 23.81 -31.08
C PHE A 201 -2.12 25.07 -31.93
N ILE A 202 -2.36 26.22 -31.33
CA ILE A 202 -2.27 27.52 -32.00
C ILE A 202 -1.02 28.25 -31.48
N VAL A 203 -0.24 28.80 -32.39
CA VAL A 203 0.86 29.74 -32.12
C VAL A 203 0.37 31.13 -32.48
N GLN A 204 0.57 32.09 -31.59
CA GLN A 204 0.18 33.48 -31.80
C GLN A 204 1.39 34.42 -31.58
N ASP A 205 1.64 35.32 -32.52
CA ASP A 205 2.63 36.40 -32.34
C ASP A 205 2.17 37.44 -31.30
N GLN A 206 3.09 38.26 -30.80
CA GLN A 206 2.80 39.44 -29.96
C GLN A 206 3.67 40.61 -30.40
N PRO A 207 3.09 41.80 -30.68
CA PRO A 207 1.77 42.23 -30.23
C PRO A 207 0.61 42.08 -31.24
N PHE A 208 0.89 41.67 -32.49
CA PHE A 208 -0.07 41.76 -33.60
C PHE A 208 -1.24 40.77 -33.53
N LYS A 209 -1.06 39.67 -32.79
CA LYS A 209 -2.01 38.58 -32.55
C LYS A 209 -2.37 37.77 -33.79
N SER A 210 -1.51 37.69 -34.79
CA SER A 210 -1.69 36.76 -35.91
C SER A 210 -1.54 35.33 -35.40
N GLU A 211 -2.32 34.39 -35.95
CA GLU A 211 -2.37 33.00 -35.47
C GLU A 211 -2.02 32.01 -36.59
N ALA A 212 -1.25 30.98 -36.23
CA ALA A 212 -0.98 29.82 -37.06
C ALA A 212 -1.27 28.52 -36.29
N THR A 213 -1.63 27.45 -37.01
CA THR A 213 -1.96 26.16 -36.40
C THR A 213 -0.85 25.15 -36.63
N GLY A 214 -0.31 24.60 -35.53
CA GLY A 214 0.59 23.46 -35.53
C GLY A 214 -0.12 22.16 -35.19
N VAL A 215 0.48 21.03 -35.55
CA VAL A 215 0.03 19.70 -35.15
C VAL A 215 1.21 18.95 -34.53
N LEU A 216 1.07 18.55 -33.27
CA LEU A 216 2.01 17.66 -32.60
C LEU A 216 1.59 16.20 -32.84
N TYR A 217 2.48 15.43 -33.44
CA TYR A 217 2.31 13.98 -33.59
C TYR A 217 2.93 13.25 -32.40
N ILE A 218 2.17 12.38 -31.74
CA ILE A 218 2.60 11.64 -30.55
C ILE A 218 2.48 10.13 -30.81
N SER A 219 3.46 9.35 -30.35
CA SER A 219 3.48 7.89 -30.50
C SER A 219 4.11 7.18 -29.29
N PRO A 220 3.84 5.88 -29.07
CA PRO A 220 4.49 5.09 -28.02
C PRO A 220 6.00 5.00 -28.22
N THR A 221 6.76 5.00 -27.12
CA THR A 221 8.22 4.83 -27.15
C THR A 221 8.66 3.59 -27.93
N GLN A 222 9.54 3.79 -28.91
CA GLN A 222 10.25 2.71 -29.62
C GLN A 222 11.47 2.20 -28.83
N MET A 223 11.92 2.96 -27.82
CA MET A 223 12.89 2.46 -26.87
C MET A 223 12.20 1.47 -25.93
N ASP A 224 12.66 0.23 -26.02
CA ASP A 224 12.59 -0.78 -24.98
C ASP A 224 13.12 -0.16 -23.65
N LEU A 225 12.31 -0.08 -22.59
CA LEU A 225 12.61 0.43 -21.24
C LEU A 225 12.12 -0.55 -20.16
N PRO A 226 12.94 -0.89 -19.13
CA PRO A 226 12.63 -2.00 -18.24
C PRO A 226 11.42 -1.72 -17.33
N PRO A 227 10.72 -2.76 -16.85
CA PRO A 227 9.54 -2.64 -16.00
C PRO A 227 9.87 -2.04 -14.63
N GLU A 228 8.92 -1.34 -14.02
CA GLU A 228 9.04 -0.77 -12.67
C GLU A 228 8.23 -1.57 -11.64
N ILE A 229 8.77 -1.70 -10.42
CA ILE A 229 8.17 -2.44 -9.30
C ILE A 229 7.99 -1.51 -8.11
N VAL A 230 6.75 -1.29 -7.68
CA VAL A 230 6.41 -0.54 -6.47
C VAL A 230 5.85 -1.50 -5.42
N MET A 231 6.50 -1.60 -4.27
CA MET A 231 6.10 -2.45 -3.14
C MET A 231 5.44 -1.59 -2.05
N VAL A 232 4.37 -2.10 -1.44
CA VAL A 232 3.65 -1.48 -0.32
C VAL A 232 3.48 -2.49 0.81
N PRO A 233 4.05 -2.26 2.01
CA PRO A 233 4.92 -1.14 2.39
C PRO A 233 6.23 -1.11 1.58
N ASN A 234 6.86 0.07 1.45
CA ASN A 234 8.08 0.25 0.67
C ASN A 234 9.37 0.03 1.47
N ASP A 235 9.28 -0.56 2.65
CA ASP A 235 10.42 -0.78 3.54
C ASP A 235 11.35 -1.87 2.98
N SER A 236 12.66 -1.66 3.09
CA SER A 236 13.65 -2.67 2.68
C SER A 236 13.93 -3.72 3.76
N VAL A 237 13.51 -3.46 5.00
CA VAL A 237 13.62 -4.36 6.14
C VAL A 237 12.30 -4.39 6.88
N ILE A 238 11.73 -5.57 7.09
CA ILE A 238 10.50 -5.77 7.86
C ILE A 238 10.80 -6.77 8.99
N THR A 239 10.29 -6.50 10.19
CA THR A 239 10.35 -7.45 11.31
C THR A 239 8.97 -8.07 11.51
N VAL A 240 8.91 -9.39 11.67
CA VAL A 240 7.69 -10.19 11.79
C VAL A 240 7.93 -11.24 12.88
N LYS A 241 6.90 -11.62 13.63
CA LYS A 241 7.00 -12.73 14.60
C LYS A 241 6.61 -14.06 13.98
N GLU A 242 7.02 -15.16 14.60
CA GLU A 242 6.41 -16.45 14.29
C GLU A 242 4.89 -16.41 14.55
N ASP A 243 4.13 -17.05 13.67
CA ASP A 243 2.66 -17.04 13.59
C ASP A 243 2.03 -15.65 13.27
N GLU A 244 2.83 -14.65 12.89
CA GLU A 244 2.35 -13.34 12.43
C GLU A 244 2.23 -13.28 10.89
N PHE A 245 1.11 -12.74 10.41
CA PHE A 245 0.87 -12.56 8.97
C PHE A 245 1.60 -11.34 8.41
N MET A 246 2.54 -11.57 7.49
CA MET A 246 3.09 -10.54 6.61
C MET A 246 2.28 -10.48 5.31
N ASN A 247 1.80 -9.29 4.94
CA ASN A 247 1.16 -9.03 3.65
C ASN A 247 1.83 -7.86 2.93
N LEU A 248 2.25 -8.07 1.67
CA LEU A 248 2.87 -7.07 0.82
C LEU A 248 2.10 -6.96 -0.50
N ASN A 249 1.78 -5.73 -0.91
CA ASN A 249 1.15 -5.48 -2.20
C ASN A 249 2.18 -4.93 -3.20
N PHE A 250 2.15 -5.43 -4.43
CA PHE A 250 3.04 -5.03 -5.50
C PHE A 250 2.23 -4.43 -6.65
N TYR A 251 2.66 -3.27 -7.12
CA TYR A 251 2.14 -2.59 -8.29
C TYR A 251 3.26 -2.53 -9.33
N LEU A 252 2.95 -3.03 -10.52
CA LEU A 252 3.88 -3.18 -11.62
C LEU A 252 3.43 -2.30 -12.78
N THR A 253 4.37 -1.61 -13.42
CA THR A 253 4.09 -0.76 -14.58
C THR A 253 5.25 -0.84 -15.54
N ASP A 254 4.97 -0.96 -16.84
CA ASP A 254 6.01 -0.95 -17.86
C ASP A 254 5.93 0.34 -18.70
N PRO A 255 7.05 1.08 -18.92
CA PRO A 255 7.06 2.28 -19.77
C PRO A 255 6.69 2.03 -21.24
N ASN A 256 6.91 0.81 -21.76
CA ASN A 256 6.46 0.33 -23.07
C ASN A 256 4.99 -0.13 -23.06
N GLY A 257 4.37 -0.14 -21.89
CA GLY A 257 2.95 -0.39 -21.64
C GLY A 257 2.72 -1.71 -20.92
N ASP A 258 1.77 -1.75 -19.98
CA ASP A 258 1.59 -2.84 -19.00
C ASP A 258 1.37 -4.25 -19.61
N ASP A 259 1.02 -4.33 -20.89
CA ASP A 259 0.87 -5.59 -21.62
C ASP A 259 2.23 -6.23 -21.99
N ASP A 260 3.35 -5.51 -21.88
CA ASP A 260 4.72 -5.98 -22.11
C ASP A 260 5.28 -6.80 -20.92
N ILE A 261 4.56 -6.83 -19.80
CA ILE A 261 4.96 -7.59 -18.60
C ILE A 261 4.68 -9.09 -18.83
N ARG A 262 5.75 -9.86 -19.05
CA ARG A 262 5.68 -11.30 -19.34
C ARG A 262 5.59 -12.16 -18.09
N GLU A 263 6.48 -11.94 -17.12
CA GLU A 263 6.67 -12.84 -15.98
C GLU A 263 6.99 -12.05 -14.70
N VAL A 264 6.41 -12.50 -13.59
CA VAL A 264 6.55 -11.90 -12.25
C VAL A 264 6.68 -13.05 -11.26
N ASP A 265 7.77 -13.07 -10.49
CA ASP A 265 8.04 -14.13 -9.52
C ASP A 265 9.01 -13.62 -8.45
N PHE A 266 9.35 -14.47 -7.48
CA PHE A 266 10.35 -14.15 -6.45
C PHE A 266 11.30 -15.32 -6.19
N VAL A 267 12.45 -15.00 -5.60
CA VAL A 267 13.41 -15.95 -5.06
C VAL A 267 13.63 -15.62 -3.59
N ALA A 268 13.50 -16.62 -2.72
CA ALA A 268 13.89 -16.52 -1.31
C ALA A 268 15.18 -17.31 -1.05
N ASN A 269 15.95 -16.92 -0.04
CA ASN A 269 17.14 -17.65 0.40
C ASN A 269 16.83 -18.93 1.19
N ASP A 270 15.68 -19.01 1.86
CA ASP A 270 15.25 -20.20 2.63
C ASP A 270 14.34 -21.12 1.78
N PRO A 271 14.69 -22.40 1.58
CA PRO A 271 13.95 -23.31 0.69
C PRO A 271 12.59 -23.76 1.25
N ARG A 272 12.26 -23.41 2.51
CA ARG A 272 10.95 -23.72 3.13
C ARG A 272 9.84 -22.78 2.64
N ILE A 273 10.19 -21.75 1.86
CA ILE A 273 9.27 -20.72 1.38
C ILE A 273 8.75 -21.11 0.00
N GLU A 274 7.47 -21.44 -0.07
CA GLU A 274 6.82 -21.89 -1.31
C GLU A 274 6.41 -20.72 -2.23
N LYS A 275 6.46 -20.94 -3.55
CA LYS A 275 6.07 -19.91 -4.53
C LYS A 275 4.59 -19.52 -4.48
N HIS A 276 3.71 -20.40 -3.98
CA HIS A 276 2.26 -20.14 -3.93
C HIS A 276 1.86 -18.97 -3.00
N LEU A 277 2.79 -18.53 -2.14
CA LEU A 277 2.65 -17.38 -1.25
C LEU A 277 2.54 -16.05 -2.02
N PHE A 278 3.01 -16.02 -3.27
CA PHE A 278 2.92 -14.87 -4.17
C PHE A 278 1.77 -15.07 -5.17
N GLN A 279 0.72 -14.27 -5.03
CA GLN A 279 -0.56 -14.46 -5.70
C GLN A 279 -0.85 -13.30 -6.65
N ARG A 280 -1.31 -13.64 -7.86
CA ARG A 280 -1.69 -12.67 -8.89
C ARG A 280 -3.11 -12.20 -8.67
N ASN A 281 -3.30 -10.91 -8.40
CA ASN A 281 -4.63 -10.30 -8.28
C ASN A 281 -5.12 -9.74 -9.63
N THR A 282 -4.25 -9.06 -10.38
CA THR A 282 -4.55 -8.57 -11.75
C THR A 282 -3.34 -8.77 -12.68
N ALA A 283 -3.27 -8.12 -13.85
CA ALA A 283 -2.04 -8.15 -14.66
C ALA A 283 -0.88 -7.41 -14.00
N THR A 284 -1.17 -6.27 -13.38
CA THR A 284 -0.18 -5.34 -12.80
C THR A 284 -0.18 -5.33 -11.27
N GLN A 285 -1.00 -6.15 -10.63
CA GLN A 285 -1.10 -6.20 -9.16
C GLN A 285 -0.92 -7.62 -8.64
N TRP A 286 -0.02 -7.76 -7.67
CA TRP A 286 0.33 -9.01 -7.01
C TRP A 286 0.35 -8.81 -5.49
N GLU A 287 0.11 -9.87 -4.75
CA GLU A 287 0.04 -9.86 -3.30
C GLU A 287 0.87 -11.02 -2.75
N PHE A 288 1.76 -10.72 -1.81
CA PHE A 288 2.58 -11.71 -1.11
C PHE A 288 2.05 -11.89 0.30
N LYS A 289 1.55 -13.09 0.61
CA LYS A 289 1.07 -13.47 1.94
C LYS A 289 1.97 -14.55 2.51
N TRP A 290 2.64 -14.28 3.62
CA TRP A 290 3.47 -15.26 4.31
C TRP A 290 3.24 -15.20 5.82
N MET A 291 3.25 -16.37 6.44
CA MET A 291 3.17 -16.57 7.88
C MET A 291 4.24 -17.61 8.24
N PRO A 292 5.36 -17.22 8.88
CA PRO A 292 6.33 -18.18 9.39
C PRO A 292 5.70 -18.98 10.54
N GLY A 293 5.87 -20.30 10.55
CA GLY A 293 5.41 -21.14 11.66
C GLY A 293 6.35 -21.07 12.88
N TYR A 294 5.90 -21.62 14.01
CA TYR A 294 6.63 -21.68 15.29
C TYR A 294 7.94 -22.52 15.29
N ASP A 295 8.27 -23.20 14.20
CA ASP A 295 9.52 -23.95 14.02
C ASP A 295 10.48 -23.24 13.04
N PHE A 296 10.30 -21.94 12.80
CA PHE A 296 11.08 -21.22 11.78
C PHE A 296 12.43 -20.77 12.32
N VAL A 297 12.47 -20.33 13.58
CA VAL A 297 13.64 -19.93 14.35
C VAL A 297 14.11 -21.10 15.23
N GLU A 298 15.35 -21.54 15.05
CA GLU A 298 15.89 -22.74 15.72
C GLU A 298 16.44 -22.47 17.14
N LEU A 299 16.45 -21.21 17.57
CA LEU A 299 17.07 -20.75 18.82
C LEU A 299 16.04 -19.98 19.64
N GLU A 300 15.84 -20.37 20.91
CA GLU A 300 14.98 -19.66 21.87
C GLU A 300 15.43 -18.20 22.02
N ASN A 301 14.50 -17.25 21.83
CA ASN A 301 14.73 -15.79 21.73
C ASN A 301 15.70 -15.38 20.60
N GLY A 302 15.86 -16.24 19.59
CA GLY A 302 16.67 -15.98 18.41
C GLY A 302 15.96 -15.09 17.38
N THR A 303 16.71 -14.70 16.36
CA THR A 303 16.15 -14.11 15.14
C THR A 303 16.71 -14.80 13.91
N ARG A 304 15.90 -14.92 12.86
CA ARG A 304 16.30 -15.48 11.57
C ARG A 304 16.04 -14.48 10.45
N GLU A 305 17.04 -14.27 9.60
CA GLU A 305 16.95 -13.33 8.49
C GLU A 305 16.70 -14.05 7.17
N VAL A 306 15.66 -13.61 6.44
CA VAL A 306 15.24 -14.14 5.14
C VAL A 306 15.37 -13.03 4.11
N GLU A 307 16.09 -13.28 3.02
CA GLU A 307 16.18 -12.35 1.89
C GLU A 307 15.21 -12.80 0.79
N PHE A 308 14.28 -11.93 0.44
CA PHE A 308 13.38 -12.07 -0.70
C PHE A 308 13.84 -11.15 -1.83
N THR A 309 13.99 -11.69 -3.03
CA THR A 309 14.22 -10.94 -4.27
C THR A 309 13.03 -11.15 -5.20
N PHE A 310 12.10 -10.20 -5.22
CA PHE A 310 11.01 -10.12 -6.19
C PHE A 310 11.56 -9.60 -7.51
N PHE A 311 11.05 -10.08 -8.64
CA PHE A 311 11.48 -9.61 -9.95
C PHE A 311 10.37 -9.64 -10.98
N VAL A 312 10.52 -8.78 -12.00
CA VAL A 312 9.66 -8.71 -13.18
C VAL A 312 10.52 -8.80 -14.42
N LEU A 313 10.01 -9.52 -15.42
CA LEU A 313 10.57 -9.65 -16.76
C LEU A 313 9.57 -9.12 -17.79
N ASP A 314 10.06 -8.28 -18.69
CA ASP A 314 9.34 -7.88 -19.91
C ASP A 314 9.41 -8.97 -21.00
N GLU A 315 8.71 -8.77 -22.13
CA GLU A 315 8.80 -9.65 -23.28
C GLU A 315 10.23 -9.71 -23.85
N SER A 316 10.95 -8.58 -23.81
CA SER A 316 12.35 -8.38 -24.22
C SER A 316 13.41 -9.09 -23.34
N ASN A 317 13.02 -9.73 -22.23
CA ASN A 317 13.87 -10.41 -21.22
C ASN A 317 14.72 -9.51 -20.31
N ARG A 318 14.42 -8.21 -20.19
CA ARG A 318 15.08 -7.35 -19.22
C ARG A 318 14.34 -7.42 -17.90
N ARG A 319 15.12 -7.27 -16.84
CA ARG A 319 14.71 -7.62 -15.48
C ARG A 319 14.87 -6.45 -14.54
N THR A 320 13.83 -6.21 -13.76
CA THR A 320 13.89 -5.35 -12.58
C THR A 320 13.76 -6.21 -11.33
N GLU A 321 14.54 -5.89 -10.29
CA GLU A 321 14.57 -6.61 -9.01
C GLU A 321 14.19 -5.68 -7.85
N ARG A 322 13.41 -6.17 -6.89
CA ARG A 322 13.18 -5.54 -5.60
C ARG A 322 13.56 -6.51 -4.48
N ARG A 323 14.52 -6.11 -3.64
CA ARG A 323 14.98 -6.89 -2.50
C ARG A 323 14.34 -6.42 -1.20
N LEU A 324 14.01 -7.38 -0.35
CA LEU A 324 13.42 -7.21 0.98
C LEU A 324 14.11 -8.18 1.95
N LEU A 325 14.58 -7.66 3.08
CA LEU A 325 15.07 -8.46 4.20
C LEU A 325 13.95 -8.59 5.25
N VAL A 326 13.54 -9.81 5.59
CA VAL A 326 12.58 -10.05 6.68
C VAL A 326 13.30 -10.68 7.87
N LYS A 327 13.11 -10.09 9.05
CA LYS A 327 13.63 -10.60 10.31
C LYS A 327 12.49 -11.30 11.05
N VAL A 328 12.58 -12.61 11.20
CA VAL A 328 11.64 -13.40 11.99
C VAL A 328 12.13 -13.47 13.44
N GLU A 329 11.31 -13.02 14.38
CA GLU A 329 11.54 -13.14 15.83
C GLU A 329 10.84 -14.40 16.38
N ASP A 330 11.58 -15.19 17.18
CA ASP A 330 11.07 -16.34 17.94
C ASP A 330 9.82 -15.97 18.75
N THR A 331 8.79 -16.80 18.73
CA THR A 331 7.58 -16.59 19.54
C THR A 331 7.04 -17.90 20.11
N GLU A 332 6.81 -17.93 21.42
CA GLU A 332 6.35 -19.15 22.10
C GLU A 332 4.93 -19.55 21.67
N ASN A 333 4.78 -20.78 21.16
CA ASN A 333 3.48 -21.40 20.87
C ASN A 333 2.66 -21.59 22.16
N LEU A 334 1.76 -20.64 22.41
CA LEU A 334 0.93 -20.61 23.63
C LEU A 334 -0.09 -21.74 23.70
N ASP A 335 -0.56 -22.26 22.56
CA ASP A 335 -1.60 -23.29 22.52
C ASP A 335 -1.02 -24.69 22.80
N GLU A 336 0.16 -25.02 22.26
CA GLU A 336 0.90 -26.22 22.68
C GLU A 336 1.29 -26.18 24.16
N LYS A 337 1.75 -25.00 24.64
CA LYS A 337 2.05 -24.80 26.05
C LYS A 337 0.83 -25.04 26.94
N ASP A 338 -0.31 -24.47 26.58
CA ASP A 338 -1.58 -24.67 27.29
C ASP A 338 -2.04 -26.13 27.26
N GLN A 339 -1.89 -26.83 26.13
CA GLN A 339 -2.23 -28.25 26.01
C GLN A 339 -1.33 -29.11 26.93
N ARG A 340 -0.01 -28.87 26.94
CA ARG A 340 0.95 -29.55 27.86
C ARG A 340 0.63 -29.25 29.33
N LEU A 341 0.24 -28.02 29.67
CA LEU A 341 -0.20 -27.64 31.03
C LEU A 341 -1.52 -28.31 31.41
N PHE A 342 -2.48 -28.37 30.48
CA PHE A 342 -3.76 -29.04 30.69
C PHE A 342 -3.61 -30.55 30.90
N GLN A 343 -2.75 -31.22 30.12
CA GLN A 343 -2.41 -32.64 30.33
C GLN A 343 -1.86 -32.89 31.75
N LYS A 344 -0.99 -32.01 32.27
CA LYS A 344 -0.48 -32.09 33.65
C LYS A 344 -1.59 -31.92 34.70
N TYR A 345 -2.50 -30.97 34.49
CA TYR A 345 -3.69 -30.76 35.35
C TYR A 345 -4.61 -32.00 35.36
N LYS A 346 -4.93 -32.54 34.17
CA LYS A 346 -5.78 -33.72 33.98
C LYS A 346 -5.17 -34.97 34.63
N ALA A 347 -3.87 -35.20 34.44
CA ALA A 347 -3.15 -36.32 35.05
C ALA A 347 -3.19 -36.27 36.58
N MET A 348 -2.94 -35.10 37.18
CA MET A 348 -2.95 -34.92 38.63
C MET A 348 -4.33 -35.14 39.27
N LEU A 349 -5.40 -34.72 38.60
CA LEU A 349 -6.77 -35.04 39.04
C LEU A 349 -7.10 -36.52 38.88
N ILE A 350 -6.61 -37.19 37.84
CA ILE A 350 -6.78 -38.65 37.67
C ILE A 350 -6.07 -39.42 38.78
N GLU A 351 -4.81 -39.07 39.11
CA GLU A 351 -4.07 -39.67 40.23
C GLU A 351 -4.83 -39.50 41.56
N THR A 352 -5.34 -38.29 41.82
CA THR A 352 -6.13 -38.00 43.03
C THR A 352 -7.45 -38.76 43.07
N MET A 353 -8.19 -38.83 41.96
CA MET A 353 -9.42 -39.63 41.84
C MET A 353 -9.16 -41.12 42.09
N ASN A 354 -8.05 -41.66 41.55
CA ASN A 354 -7.67 -43.05 41.71
C ASN A 354 -7.39 -43.37 43.19
N LEU A 355 -6.61 -42.54 43.88
CA LEU A 355 -6.32 -42.75 45.29
C LEU A 355 -7.57 -42.64 46.17
N ILE A 356 -8.46 -41.67 45.91
CA ILE A 356 -9.75 -41.56 46.63
C ILE A 356 -10.61 -42.81 46.42
N ALA A 357 -10.67 -43.35 45.20
CA ALA A 357 -11.42 -44.57 44.90
C ALA A 357 -10.82 -45.82 45.59
N HIS A 358 -9.49 -45.92 45.69
CA HIS A 358 -8.81 -46.99 46.43
C HIS A 358 -9.07 -46.88 47.94
N LEU A 359 -9.06 -45.66 48.50
CA LEU A 359 -9.43 -45.40 49.89
C LEU A 359 -10.90 -45.74 50.16
N ASP A 360 -11.83 -45.43 49.23
CA ASP A 360 -13.24 -45.82 49.33
C ASP A 360 -13.41 -47.36 49.33
N GLU A 361 -12.68 -48.10 48.50
CA GLU A 361 -12.71 -49.56 48.51
C GLU A 361 -12.12 -50.14 49.81
N THR A 362 -10.99 -49.60 50.28
CA THR A 362 -10.36 -49.97 51.55
C THR A 362 -11.25 -49.67 52.75
N GLN A 363 -11.95 -48.54 52.77
CA GLN A 363 -12.95 -48.23 53.79
C GLN A 363 -14.11 -49.24 53.75
N ASN A 364 -14.51 -49.73 52.57
CA ASN A 364 -15.53 -50.76 52.42
C ASN A 364 -15.06 -52.15 52.89
N THR A 365 -13.80 -52.54 52.68
CA THR A 365 -13.23 -53.79 53.21
C THR A 365 -13.10 -53.73 54.73
N LEU A 366 -12.53 -52.65 55.29
CA LEU A 366 -12.43 -52.42 56.73
C LEU A 366 -13.81 -52.39 57.41
N ASN A 367 -14.84 -51.81 56.77
CA ASN A 367 -16.23 -51.89 57.26
C ASN A 367 -16.78 -53.33 57.30
N LYS A 368 -16.49 -54.15 56.28
CA LYS A 368 -16.88 -55.57 56.24
C LYS A 368 -16.16 -56.34 57.35
N GLU A 369 -14.87 -56.09 57.57
CA GLU A 369 -14.08 -56.69 58.66
C GLU A 369 -14.59 -56.28 60.04
N LEU A 370 -14.85 -54.98 60.27
CA LEU A 370 -15.42 -54.46 61.51
C LEU A 370 -16.79 -55.07 61.82
N ARG A 371 -17.64 -55.30 60.80
CA ARG A 371 -18.92 -56.00 60.94
C ARG A 371 -18.73 -57.49 61.27
N LYS A 372 -17.73 -58.17 60.67
CA LYS A 372 -17.36 -59.56 61.02
C LYS A 372 -16.85 -59.64 62.46
N ALA A 373 -15.93 -58.77 62.86
CA ALA A 373 -15.37 -58.70 64.21
C ALA A 373 -16.47 -58.47 65.28
N LYS A 374 -17.38 -57.51 65.05
CA LYS A 374 -18.55 -57.25 65.94
C LYS A 374 -19.51 -58.45 66.06
N LYS A 375 -19.63 -59.30 65.02
CA LYS A 375 -20.42 -60.54 65.08
C LYS A 375 -19.65 -61.66 65.81
N GLY A 376 -18.36 -61.80 65.55
CA GLY A 376 -17.48 -62.77 66.20
C GLY A 376 -17.39 -62.58 67.72
N THR A 377 -17.28 -61.33 68.20
CA THR A 377 -17.29 -61.04 69.65
C THR A 377 -18.64 -61.36 70.29
N LYS A 378 -19.77 -61.09 69.62
CA LYS A 378 -21.10 -61.45 70.12
C LYS A 378 -21.28 -62.97 70.23
N ASN A 379 -20.81 -63.74 69.25
CA ASN A 379 -20.89 -65.21 69.28
C ASN A 379 -19.97 -65.81 70.37
N ARG A 380 -18.75 -65.27 70.55
CA ARG A 380 -17.84 -65.67 71.65
C ARG A 380 -18.44 -65.37 73.03
N ALA A 381 -19.07 -64.20 73.21
CA ALA A 381 -19.74 -63.85 74.46
C ALA A 381 -20.92 -64.80 74.79
N ILE A 382 -21.69 -65.21 73.78
CA ILE A 382 -22.79 -66.17 73.95
C ILE A 382 -22.25 -67.57 74.27
N MET A 383 -21.19 -68.04 73.59
CA MET A 383 -20.59 -69.35 73.91
C MET A 383 -20.03 -69.39 75.34
N ASN A 384 -19.31 -68.37 75.79
CA ASN A 384 -18.81 -68.31 77.17
C ASN A 384 -19.95 -68.23 78.20
N ALA A 385 -21.04 -67.51 77.91
CA ALA A 385 -22.22 -67.50 78.77
C ALA A 385 -22.92 -68.88 78.84
N SER A 386 -22.96 -69.63 77.72
CA SER A 386 -23.54 -70.98 77.68
C SER A 386 -22.65 -72.07 78.30
N LEU A 387 -21.33 -71.85 78.36
CA LEU A 387 -20.37 -72.77 78.98
C LEU A 387 -20.16 -72.53 80.48
N GLY A 388 -20.67 -71.42 81.03
CA GLY A 388 -20.54 -71.06 82.44
C GLY A 388 -21.72 -71.44 83.34
N ALA A 389 -22.73 -72.17 82.83
CA ALA A 389 -24.03 -72.33 83.49
C ALA A 389 -24.48 -73.80 83.69
N LEU A 390 -23.61 -74.68 84.19
CA LEU A 390 -23.96 -76.08 84.54
C LEU A 390 -23.13 -76.63 85.73
N THR A 391 -23.43 -76.19 86.96
CA THR A 391 -23.26 -76.86 88.29
C THR A 391 -23.42 -75.78 89.38
N GLY A 392 -24.19 -75.92 90.48
CA GLY A 392 -25.08 -77.00 90.93
C GLY A 392 -26.15 -76.45 91.90
N VAL A 393 -27.02 -77.31 92.44
CA VAL A 393 -28.29 -76.90 93.09
C VAL A 393 -28.29 -77.02 94.62
N GLY A 394 -28.68 -75.93 95.31
CA GLY A 394 -29.34 -75.91 96.63
C GLY A 394 -28.46 -76.02 97.91
N PRO A 395 -29.02 -75.76 99.12
CA PRO A 395 -30.41 -75.37 99.43
C PRO A 395 -30.61 -74.07 100.28
N VAL A 396 -31.55 -73.22 99.82
CA VAL A 396 -32.74 -72.66 100.50
C VAL A 396 -32.86 -72.60 102.06
N PHE A 397 -33.39 -71.46 102.57
CA PHE A 397 -33.94 -71.13 103.92
C PHE A 397 -32.93 -70.97 105.09
N LEU A 398 -32.98 -70.01 106.03
CA LEU A 398 -33.77 -68.78 106.39
C LEU A 398 -32.76 -67.78 107.09
N GLU A 399 -33.04 -66.58 107.64
CA GLU A 399 -34.28 -65.81 107.95
C GLU A 399 -34.08 -64.27 107.75
N ASP A 400 -34.38 -63.40 108.75
CA ASP A 400 -34.41 -61.92 108.66
C ASP A 400 -33.50 -61.21 109.75
N PRO A 401 -33.59 -59.89 110.05
CA PRO A 401 -32.61 -58.87 109.61
C PRO A 401 -31.72 -58.24 110.70
N SER A 402 -30.57 -57.65 110.32
CA SER A 402 -30.14 -56.27 110.70
C SER A 402 -28.61 -55.99 110.56
N LYS A 403 -28.31 -54.72 110.24
CA LYS A 403 -27.12 -53.90 110.60
C LYS A 403 -25.68 -54.48 110.56
N ASP A 404 -24.93 -53.92 109.60
CA ASP A 404 -23.72 -53.08 109.81
C ASP A 404 -22.36 -53.66 110.31
N TYR A 405 -21.31 -53.27 109.56
CA TYR A 405 -19.88 -53.17 109.88
C TYR A 405 -18.93 -54.41 110.00
N VAL A 406 -18.01 -54.47 109.02
CA VAL A 406 -16.53 -54.38 109.16
C VAL A 406 -15.65 -55.65 109.34
N THR A 407 -14.91 -55.91 108.25
CA THR A 407 -13.53 -56.46 108.09
C THR A 407 -13.11 -57.78 108.73
N GLY A 408 -12.54 -58.66 107.90
CA GLY A 408 -11.71 -59.80 108.30
C GLY A 408 -10.66 -60.11 107.22
N ILE A 409 -9.39 -59.90 107.55
CA ILE A 409 -8.20 -60.03 106.68
C ILE A 409 -7.91 -61.51 106.30
N GLY A 410 -7.36 -61.75 105.11
CA GLY A 410 -6.36 -62.81 104.90
C GLY A 410 -6.75 -63.96 103.97
N GLY A 411 -6.31 -63.89 102.72
CA GLY A 411 -6.47 -64.99 101.75
C GLY A 411 -5.85 -64.67 100.39
N THR A 412 -4.53 -64.82 100.27
CA THR A 412 -3.81 -64.61 99.00
C THR A 412 -4.10 -65.72 97.99
N ALA A 413 -4.83 -65.40 96.94
CA ALA A 413 -4.92 -66.19 95.71
C ALA A 413 -4.23 -65.43 94.56
N VAL A 414 -2.90 -65.49 94.52
CA VAL A 414 -2.14 -65.08 93.33
C VAL A 414 -2.32 -66.18 92.28
N LEU A 415 -3.21 -65.94 91.32
CA LEU A 415 -3.25 -66.73 90.09
C LEU A 415 -2.26 -66.11 89.09
N THR A 416 -1.04 -66.65 89.12
CA THR A 416 0.03 -66.32 88.18
C THR A 416 -0.37 -66.67 86.75
N MET A 417 0.12 -65.88 85.79
CA MET A 417 -0.15 -66.02 84.35
C MET A 417 0.16 -67.44 83.82
N GLY A 418 -0.58 -67.90 82.81
CA GLY A 418 -0.17 -69.12 82.10
C GLY A 418 -1.23 -69.92 81.35
N THR A 419 -2.30 -69.34 80.81
CA THR A 419 -3.13 -70.03 79.80
C THR A 419 -3.64 -69.08 78.71
N LEU A 420 -3.38 -69.48 77.45
CA LEU A 420 -3.98 -68.97 76.21
C LEU A 420 -3.55 -67.58 75.70
N GLU A 421 -2.25 -67.44 75.43
CA GLU A 421 -1.73 -66.69 74.26
C GLU A 421 -2.11 -67.38 72.92
N ALA A 422 -3.31 -67.96 72.84
CA ALA A 422 -3.85 -68.68 71.69
C ALA A 422 -5.15 -68.01 71.23
N THR A 423 -5.09 -66.70 70.98
CA THR A 423 -6.19 -65.95 70.33
C THR A 423 -5.78 -65.09 69.14
N ASP A 424 -4.49 -65.01 68.81
CA ASP A 424 -4.00 -64.38 67.55
C ASP A 424 -4.39 -65.16 66.28
N VAL A 425 -4.94 -66.37 66.43
CA VAL A 425 -5.57 -67.09 65.33
C VAL A 425 -6.99 -66.56 65.11
N ILE A 426 -7.09 -65.67 64.11
CA ILE A 426 -8.29 -65.17 63.42
C ILE A 426 -8.99 -63.98 64.10
N GLY A 427 -8.45 -62.78 63.84
CA GLY A 427 -9.20 -61.52 63.84
C GLY A 427 -8.37 -60.28 64.20
N ARG A 428 -8.11 -59.40 63.22
CA ARG A 428 -7.52 -58.05 63.44
C ARG A 428 -8.22 -57.35 64.61
N SER A 429 -7.46 -56.68 65.47
CA SER A 429 -8.02 -56.05 66.67
C SER A 429 -9.04 -54.97 66.27
N LYS A 430 -10.15 -54.88 67.02
CA LYS A 430 -11.21 -53.91 66.74
C LYS A 430 -10.70 -52.46 66.74
N GLU A 431 -9.64 -52.20 67.51
CA GLU A 431 -9.02 -50.89 67.66
C GLU A 431 -8.11 -50.54 66.48
N ASP A 432 -7.32 -51.50 65.96
CA ASP A 432 -6.53 -51.33 64.73
C ASP A 432 -7.42 -51.09 63.49
N ILE A 433 -8.53 -51.84 63.37
CA ILE A 433 -9.50 -51.61 62.29
C ILE A 433 -10.10 -50.20 62.41
N LEU A 434 -10.36 -49.70 63.63
CA LEU A 434 -10.91 -48.37 63.86
C LEU A 434 -9.88 -47.25 63.63
N SER A 435 -8.61 -47.44 63.95
CA SER A 435 -7.54 -46.46 63.69
C SER A 435 -7.26 -46.35 62.20
N LYS A 436 -7.08 -47.48 61.49
CA LYS A 436 -6.94 -47.52 60.02
C LYS A 436 -8.16 -46.93 59.31
N MET A 437 -9.38 -47.23 59.79
CA MET A 437 -10.61 -46.65 59.23
C MET A 437 -10.68 -45.13 59.42
N LYS A 438 -10.31 -44.58 60.58
CA LYS A 438 -10.25 -43.12 60.80
C LYS A 438 -9.22 -42.47 59.88
N LEU A 439 -7.99 -43.02 59.86
CA LEU A 439 -6.90 -42.51 59.03
C LEU A 439 -7.25 -42.54 57.53
N SER A 440 -7.94 -43.58 57.07
CA SER A 440 -8.47 -43.66 55.70
C SER A 440 -9.53 -42.59 55.40
N ILE A 441 -10.41 -42.27 56.36
CA ILE A 441 -11.43 -41.22 56.21
C ILE A 441 -10.78 -39.84 56.20
N ASP A 442 -9.83 -39.59 57.10
CA ASP A 442 -9.15 -38.30 57.22
C ASP A 442 -8.32 -37.99 55.96
N LEU A 443 -7.52 -38.95 55.48
CA LEU A 443 -6.77 -38.82 54.23
C LEU A 443 -7.69 -38.63 53.01
N ARG A 444 -8.78 -39.40 52.91
CA ARG A 444 -9.78 -39.26 51.85
C ARG A 444 -10.39 -37.86 51.83
N ASN A 445 -10.81 -37.35 52.98
CA ASN A 445 -11.43 -36.02 53.10
C ASN A 445 -10.42 -34.91 52.77
N GLN A 446 -9.16 -35.06 53.17
CA GLN A 446 -8.10 -34.12 52.83
C GLN A 446 -7.82 -34.12 51.32
N LEU A 447 -7.63 -35.29 50.70
CA LEU A 447 -7.40 -35.44 49.25
C LEU A 447 -8.58 -34.91 48.43
N GLN A 448 -9.82 -35.17 48.86
CA GLN A 448 -11.01 -34.60 48.23
C GLN A 448 -11.00 -33.06 48.32
N THR A 449 -10.71 -32.50 49.49
CA THR A 449 -10.69 -31.04 49.70
C THR A 449 -9.59 -30.36 48.89
N GLU A 450 -8.37 -30.91 48.89
CA GLU A 450 -7.25 -30.37 48.11
C GLU A 450 -7.47 -30.58 46.59
N GLY A 451 -8.07 -31.70 46.19
CA GLY A 451 -8.44 -31.98 44.80
C GLY A 451 -9.55 -31.07 44.27
N ASP A 452 -10.59 -30.79 45.04
CA ASP A 452 -11.65 -29.83 44.69
C ASP A 452 -11.12 -28.39 44.59
N GLN A 453 -10.24 -28.00 45.51
CA GLN A 453 -9.55 -26.70 45.45
C GLN A 453 -8.66 -26.58 44.21
N PHE A 454 -7.89 -27.63 43.89
CA PHE A 454 -7.03 -27.68 42.71
C PHE A 454 -7.86 -27.66 41.41
N ALA A 455 -8.92 -28.47 41.35
CA ALA A 455 -9.86 -28.50 40.23
C ALA A 455 -10.44 -27.11 39.95
N ARG A 456 -10.96 -26.44 40.99
CA ARG A 456 -11.54 -25.08 40.90
C ARG A 456 -10.50 -24.02 40.50
N LYS A 457 -9.33 -24.00 41.14
CA LYS A 457 -8.31 -22.95 40.92
C LYS A 457 -7.77 -23.01 39.49
N TYR A 458 -7.58 -24.21 38.95
CA TYR A 458 -6.96 -24.45 37.64
C TYR A 458 -7.94 -24.86 36.54
N ALA A 459 -9.25 -24.66 36.77
CA ALA A 459 -10.29 -24.84 35.75
C ALA A 459 -10.12 -23.92 34.54
N LEU A 460 -9.44 -22.77 34.70
CA LEU A 460 -9.20 -21.77 33.64
C LEU A 460 -7.78 -21.83 33.08
N LYS A 461 -7.63 -21.72 31.75
CA LYS A 461 -6.32 -21.82 31.07
C LYS A 461 -5.30 -20.78 31.55
N SER A 462 -5.73 -19.54 31.76
CA SER A 462 -4.87 -18.47 32.28
C SER A 462 -4.27 -18.82 33.65
N ARG A 463 -5.02 -19.49 34.53
CA ARG A 463 -4.54 -19.91 35.86
C ARG A 463 -3.51 -21.02 35.81
N ARG A 464 -3.52 -21.86 34.77
CA ARG A 464 -2.52 -22.92 34.57
C ARG A 464 -1.16 -22.37 34.12
N ARG A 465 -1.10 -21.13 33.62
CA ARG A 465 0.13 -20.41 33.25
C ARG A 465 0.81 -19.72 34.45
N ASP A 466 0.07 -19.48 35.54
CA ASP A 466 0.61 -18.87 36.77
C ASP A 466 1.68 -19.80 37.41
N SER A 467 2.77 -19.23 37.95
CA SER A 467 3.85 -20.00 38.59
C SER A 467 3.38 -20.85 39.78
N GLU A 468 2.28 -20.45 40.42
CA GLU A 468 1.62 -21.20 41.49
C GLU A 468 1.15 -22.61 41.07
N PHE A 469 0.90 -22.84 39.78
CA PHE A 469 0.40 -24.12 39.26
C PHE A 469 1.36 -25.28 39.57
N PHE A 470 2.66 -25.07 39.37
CA PHE A 470 3.67 -26.08 39.69
C PHE A 470 3.82 -26.28 41.20
N THR A 471 3.71 -25.20 42.01
CA THR A 471 3.79 -25.33 43.47
C THR A 471 2.59 -26.07 44.07
N ASP A 472 1.39 -25.88 43.52
CA ASP A 472 0.19 -26.60 43.95
C ASP A 472 0.15 -28.05 43.45
N ILE A 473 0.68 -28.34 42.25
CA ILE A 473 0.97 -29.72 41.81
C ILE A 473 1.87 -30.43 42.81
N ASP A 474 2.99 -29.81 43.21
CA ASP A 474 3.93 -30.44 44.14
C ASP A 474 3.37 -30.57 45.56
N LYS A 475 2.46 -29.67 45.97
CA LYS A 475 1.69 -29.80 47.21
C LYS A 475 0.76 -31.02 47.15
N LEU A 476 -0.02 -31.17 46.08
CA LEU A 476 -0.95 -32.28 45.91
C LEU A 476 -0.19 -33.63 45.80
N LYS A 477 0.92 -33.67 45.06
CA LYS A 477 1.85 -34.83 45.01
C LYS A 477 2.39 -35.23 46.39
N LYS A 478 2.62 -34.29 47.32
CA LYS A 478 3.05 -34.61 48.69
C LYS A 478 1.94 -35.29 49.50
N GLN A 479 0.66 -34.99 49.24
CA GLN A 479 -0.46 -35.70 49.87
C GLN A 479 -0.68 -37.08 49.23
N LEU A 480 -0.58 -37.18 47.90
CA LEU A 480 -0.64 -38.46 47.17
C LEU A 480 0.45 -39.44 47.65
N ASN A 481 1.61 -38.92 48.08
CA ASN A 481 2.73 -39.69 48.62
C ASN A 481 2.87 -39.57 50.16
N ASN A 482 1.78 -39.27 50.88
CA ASN A 482 1.83 -39.15 52.34
C ASN A 482 2.25 -40.49 52.98
N LYS A 483 3.28 -40.45 53.83
CA LYS A 483 3.82 -41.61 54.58
C LYS A 483 2.75 -42.38 55.37
N GLN A 484 1.65 -41.72 55.75
CA GLN A 484 0.53 -42.35 56.43
C GLN A 484 -0.21 -43.40 55.58
N LEU A 485 -0.13 -43.33 54.25
CA LEU A 485 -0.71 -44.33 53.33
C LEU A 485 -0.08 -45.72 53.51
N ILE A 486 1.18 -45.80 53.94
CA ILE A 486 1.89 -47.06 54.22
C ILE A 486 1.18 -47.84 55.35
N LEU A 487 0.57 -47.13 56.31
CA LEU A 487 -0.16 -47.73 57.44
C LEU A 487 -1.51 -48.36 57.04
N LEU A 488 -2.00 -48.09 55.82
CA LEU A 488 -3.27 -48.62 55.33
C LEU A 488 -3.13 -49.96 54.59
N GLU A 489 -1.91 -50.48 54.38
CA GLU A 489 -1.67 -51.75 53.67
C GLU A 489 -2.36 -51.79 52.28
N LEU A 490 -2.34 -50.66 51.56
CA LEU A 490 -2.97 -50.51 50.24
C LEU A 490 -2.36 -51.47 49.21
N ASP A 491 -3.19 -52.04 48.34
CA ASP A 491 -2.74 -52.99 47.31
C ASP A 491 -2.03 -52.26 46.16
N ALA A 492 -0.74 -52.55 45.98
CA ALA A 492 0.07 -51.95 44.92
C ALA A 492 -0.34 -52.40 43.51
N ALA A 493 -1.11 -53.49 43.36
CA ALA A 493 -1.66 -53.97 42.11
C ALA A 493 -3.09 -53.47 41.82
N TRP A 494 -3.63 -52.57 42.65
CA TRP A 494 -4.98 -52.03 42.48
C TRP A 494 -5.07 -51.11 41.25
N GLU A 495 -5.97 -51.42 40.32
CA GLU A 495 -6.35 -50.56 39.21
C GLU A 495 -7.78 -50.03 39.40
N ASN A 496 -8.03 -48.77 39.05
CA ASN A 496 -9.35 -48.17 39.20
C ASN A 496 -10.35 -48.82 38.22
N PRO A 497 -11.45 -49.45 38.70
CA PRO A 497 -12.46 -50.07 37.84
C PRO A 497 -13.22 -49.05 36.96
N LYS A 498 -13.09 -47.75 37.24
CA LYS A 498 -13.62 -46.67 36.40
C LYS A 498 -12.51 -46.10 35.52
N LYS A 499 -12.65 -46.25 34.19
CA LYS A 499 -11.73 -45.63 33.24
C LYS A 499 -11.60 -44.11 33.48
N PRO A 500 -10.39 -43.54 33.39
CA PRO A 500 -10.18 -42.09 33.47
C PRO A 500 -10.80 -41.42 32.25
N SER A 501 -11.99 -40.86 32.44
CA SER A 501 -12.71 -40.07 31.45
C SER A 501 -13.23 -38.82 32.13
N ASP A 502 -13.42 -37.76 31.36
CA ASP A 502 -13.79 -36.43 31.85
C ASP A 502 -15.10 -36.45 32.64
N ALA A 503 -16.05 -37.29 32.21
CA ALA A 503 -17.31 -37.53 32.91
C ALA A 503 -17.14 -38.26 34.26
N ASN A 504 -16.04 -38.98 34.48
CA ASN A 504 -15.70 -39.58 35.77
C ASN A 504 -14.86 -38.63 36.64
N ILE A 505 -13.94 -37.86 36.06
CA ILE A 505 -13.21 -36.79 36.77
C ILE A 505 -14.21 -35.78 37.32
N ARG A 506 -15.19 -35.33 36.51
CA ARG A 506 -16.24 -34.39 36.93
C ARG A 506 -17.20 -34.95 37.99
N LYS A 507 -17.32 -36.27 38.13
CA LYS A 507 -18.08 -36.91 39.24
C LYS A 507 -17.28 -36.92 40.54
N ALA A 508 -15.95 -36.92 40.47
CA ALA A 508 -15.08 -36.84 41.64
C ALA A 508 -14.85 -35.37 42.05
N PHE A 509 -14.69 -34.47 41.09
CA PHE A 509 -14.42 -33.04 41.29
C PHE A 509 -15.42 -32.21 40.46
N PRO A 510 -16.53 -31.70 41.06
CA PRO A 510 -17.60 -31.02 40.33
C PRO A 510 -17.15 -29.78 39.55
N ASP A 511 -16.13 -29.10 40.04
CA ASP A 511 -15.55 -27.87 39.46
C ASP A 511 -14.53 -28.14 38.33
N TYR A 512 -14.30 -29.41 37.95
CA TYR A 512 -13.45 -29.76 36.81
C TYR A 512 -14.04 -29.26 35.48
N ASN A 513 -13.21 -28.59 34.68
CA ASN A 513 -13.52 -28.12 33.34
C ASN A 513 -12.48 -28.62 32.33
N ASN A 514 -12.93 -28.98 31.14
CA ASN A 514 -12.09 -29.44 30.02
C ASN A 514 -11.77 -28.32 29.01
N GLU A 515 -12.46 -27.17 29.06
CA GLU A 515 -12.18 -25.95 28.27
C GLU A 515 -12.01 -26.14 26.74
N GLY A 516 -12.54 -27.22 26.16
CA GLY A 516 -12.45 -27.50 24.71
C GLY A 516 -11.24 -28.33 24.27
N PHE A 517 -10.44 -28.87 25.20
CA PHE A 517 -9.41 -29.87 24.89
C PHE A 517 -10.01 -31.29 24.88
N GLU A 518 -10.48 -31.79 23.73
CA GLU A 518 -11.00 -33.18 23.64
C GLU A 518 -9.93 -34.27 23.93
#